data_AF-A0A536P5I9-F1
#
_entry.id   AF-A0A536P5I9-F1
#
_cell.length_a   1.000
_cell.length_b   1.000
_cell.length_c   1.000
_cell.angle_alpha   90.00
_cell.angle_beta   90.00
_cell.angle_gamma   90.00
#
_symmetry.space_group_name_H-M   'P 1'
#
loop_
_entity.id
_entity.type
_entity.pdbx_description
1 polymer ?
#
loop_
_entity_poly.entity_id
_entity_poly.type
_entity_poly.pdbx_seq_one_letter_code
_entity_poly.pdbx_strand_id
1 'polypeptide(L)'
;MRDRGRGGNGGRDWGSIDWSNIDLSNFGRGTRVRGPSRRAVALVILLVALLLFPLFISPLVAFVTDLLWFRSLGLEDVYLRRYTAAFWAFVAFFLIFFVLALPNLYFALRPQVPRVVVDVDRRRRGGALGLTLRLMPLLLIPALFFGLAGGDQWDALLRWLNGVPFGVADPVFGRDIGFYFFTLPVLIRGAIGVATGPLASADLSVAGRAALALARPARAHLSILGGLFLLLIAGGYVIDQFALLFRNEAVLTGAGYTSINARLPALQILSVIVGVAALACLLNAFARTIWILVGAIVLWFAASILVVGVYPGLIESFIVRPDQLNKERPYITRNIEATRAAYSLDTVEESIFNVADTPTAAEARGELSNTASVRLWDYRPLLSPRASSRPAGCRSRPG
;
A
#
# COMPACT_ATOMS: atom_id res chain seq x y z
N MET A 1 -79.46 16.59 -37.85
CA MET A 1 -78.86 17.75 -37.14
C MET A 1 -78.18 17.22 -35.88
N ARG A 2 -76.88 17.56 -35.71
CA ARG A 2 -76.05 17.49 -34.47
C ARG A 2 -75.79 16.08 -33.90
N ASP A 3 -74.60 15.67 -33.46
CA ASP A 3 -73.27 16.29 -33.28
C ASP A 3 -72.23 15.14 -33.31
N ARG A 4 -71.19 15.19 -34.13
CA ARG A 4 -69.78 15.50 -33.77
C ARG A 4 -69.32 15.06 -32.37
N GLY A 5 -68.27 14.23 -32.35
CA GLY A 5 -67.07 14.59 -31.57
C GLY A 5 -66.38 13.50 -30.75
N ARG A 6 -65.17 13.17 -31.24
CA ARG A 6 -63.92 12.96 -30.48
C ARG A 6 -63.71 11.66 -29.70
N GLY A 7 -62.56 11.06 -29.97
CA GLY A 7 -61.81 10.32 -28.95
C GLY A 7 -61.00 9.15 -29.46
N GLY A 8 -60.20 9.32 -30.52
CA GLY A 8 -59.13 8.36 -30.82
C GLY A 8 -58.11 8.40 -29.68
N ASN A 9 -58.12 7.39 -28.82
CA ASN A 9 -57.05 7.13 -27.88
C ASN A 9 -56.42 5.78 -28.25
N GLY A 10 -55.24 5.83 -28.86
CA GLY A 10 -54.42 4.67 -29.17
C GLY A 10 -53.87 4.05 -27.88
N GLY A 11 -54.70 3.27 -27.20
CA GLY A 11 -54.23 2.32 -26.19
C GLY A 11 -53.62 1.13 -26.90
N ARG A 12 -52.30 0.94 -26.77
CA ARG A 12 -51.62 -0.28 -27.20
C ARG A 12 -52.26 -1.45 -26.45
N ASP A 13 -52.87 -2.34 -27.21
CA ASP A 13 -53.44 -3.60 -26.74
C ASP A 13 -52.30 -4.50 -26.27
N TRP A 14 -51.99 -4.43 -24.97
CA TRP A 14 -51.16 -5.43 -24.32
C TRP A 14 -52.03 -6.67 -24.22
N GLY A 15 -51.78 -7.63 -25.10
CA GLY A 15 -52.51 -8.89 -25.16
C GLY A 15 -52.83 -9.39 -23.76
N SER A 16 -54.12 -9.61 -23.51
CA SER A 16 -54.62 -10.13 -22.26
C SER A 16 -53.94 -11.48 -21.99
N ILE A 17 -53.00 -11.48 -21.04
CA ILE A 17 -52.42 -12.71 -20.53
C ILE A 17 -53.57 -13.43 -19.83
N ASP A 18 -54.01 -14.54 -20.40
CA ASP A 18 -55.05 -15.38 -19.84
C ASP A 18 -54.47 -16.17 -18.65
N TRP A 19 -54.58 -15.57 -17.46
CA TRP A 19 -54.10 -16.14 -16.20
C TRP A 19 -54.88 -17.40 -15.79
N SER A 20 -55.98 -17.75 -16.47
CA SER A 20 -56.82 -18.90 -16.12
C SER A 20 -56.19 -20.25 -16.48
N ASN A 21 -55.21 -20.27 -17.38
CA ASN A 21 -54.49 -21.47 -17.82
C ASN A 21 -53.20 -21.75 -17.02
N ILE A 22 -52.91 -20.96 -15.99
CA ILE A 22 -51.73 -21.19 -15.14
C ILE A 22 -52.13 -22.19 -14.05
N ASP A 23 -51.75 -23.45 -14.28
CA ASP A 23 -51.96 -24.54 -13.33
C ASP A 23 -51.04 -24.36 -12.09
N LEU A 24 -51.53 -23.60 -11.12
CA LEU A 24 -50.88 -23.37 -9.83
C LEU A 24 -51.00 -24.57 -8.87
N SER A 25 -51.65 -25.67 -9.27
CA SER A 25 -51.86 -26.84 -8.41
C SER A 25 -50.54 -27.53 -8.00
N ASN A 26 -49.47 -27.30 -8.76
CA ASN A 26 -48.11 -27.78 -8.45
C ASN A 26 -47.25 -26.75 -7.68
N PHE A 27 -47.68 -25.49 -7.56
CA PHE A 27 -47.02 -24.45 -6.75
C PHE A 27 -47.39 -24.62 -5.27
N GLY A 28 -46.97 -25.73 -4.68
CA GLY A 28 -47.27 -26.03 -3.27
C GLY A 28 -46.84 -27.43 -2.83
N ARG A 29 -46.59 -28.35 -3.76
CA ARG A 29 -45.85 -29.57 -3.45
C ARG A 29 -44.37 -29.24 -3.41
N GLY A 30 -43.91 -28.78 -2.24
CA GLY A 30 -42.48 -28.70 -1.96
C GLY A 30 -41.85 -30.06 -2.27
N THR A 31 -41.15 -30.16 -3.39
CA THR A 31 -40.18 -31.24 -3.57
C THR A 31 -39.22 -31.06 -2.42
N ARG A 32 -39.30 -31.95 -1.42
CA ARG A 32 -38.24 -32.05 -0.42
C ARG A 32 -37.00 -32.37 -1.23
N VAL A 33 -36.19 -31.37 -1.53
CA VAL A 33 -34.87 -31.56 -2.11
C VAL A 33 -34.18 -32.51 -1.15
N ARG A 34 -34.05 -33.78 -1.54
CA ARG A 34 -33.37 -34.78 -0.72
C ARG A 34 -31.98 -34.20 -0.49
N GLY A 35 -31.63 -33.92 0.77
CA GLY A 35 -30.28 -33.48 1.12
C GLY A 35 -29.26 -34.44 0.48
N PRO A 36 -28.06 -33.94 0.11
CA PRO A 36 -27.09 -34.75 -0.60
C PRO A 36 -26.86 -36.07 0.14
N SER A 37 -26.87 -37.20 -0.59
CA SER A 37 -26.69 -38.51 0.03
C SER A 37 -25.38 -38.55 0.81
N ARG A 38 -25.30 -39.27 1.94
CA ARG A 38 -24.06 -39.38 2.74
C ARG A 38 -22.86 -39.82 1.87
N ARG A 39 -23.12 -40.62 0.83
CA ARG A 39 -22.12 -41.04 -0.18
C ARG A 39 -21.68 -39.89 -1.08
N ALA A 40 -22.60 -39.05 -1.56
CA ALA A 40 -22.26 -37.87 -2.35
C ALA A 40 -21.46 -36.84 -1.52
N VAL A 41 -21.83 -36.63 -0.25
CA VAL A 41 -21.07 -35.76 0.67
C VAL A 41 -19.66 -36.32 0.91
N ALA A 42 -19.54 -37.63 1.18
CA ALA A 42 -18.24 -38.27 1.36
C ALA A 42 -17.36 -38.19 0.10
N LEU A 43 -17.95 -38.35 -1.10
CA LEU A 43 -17.23 -38.24 -2.37
C LEU A 43 -16.77 -36.79 -2.63
N VAL A 44 -17.61 -35.80 -2.34
CA VAL A 44 -17.22 -34.38 -2.43
C VAL A 44 -16.09 -34.06 -1.44
N ILE A 45 -16.17 -34.54 -0.18
CA ILE A 45 -15.10 -34.37 0.81
C ILE A 45 -13.81 -35.02 0.31
N LEU A 46 -13.87 -36.24 -0.23
CA LEU A 46 -12.72 -36.94 -0.78
C LEU A 46 -12.11 -36.16 -1.95
N LEU A 47 -12.93 -35.64 -2.86
CA LEU A 47 -12.47 -34.91 -4.03
C LEU A 47 -11.87 -33.55 -3.64
N VAL A 48 -12.47 -32.85 -2.68
CA VAL A 48 -11.91 -31.63 -2.08
C VAL A 48 -10.59 -31.94 -1.36
N ALA A 49 -10.54 -33.02 -0.56
CA ALA A 49 -9.33 -33.42 0.13
C ALA A 49 -8.21 -33.79 -0.85
N LEU A 50 -8.51 -34.51 -1.93
CA LEU A 50 -7.56 -34.87 -2.98
C LEU A 50 -7.05 -33.62 -3.72
N LEU A 51 -7.92 -32.66 -4.00
CA LEU A 51 -7.55 -31.40 -4.66
C LEU A 51 -6.72 -30.49 -3.75
N LEU A 52 -7.02 -30.47 -2.45
CA LEU A 52 -6.27 -29.70 -1.45
C LEU A 52 -4.97 -30.38 -1.00
N PHE A 53 -4.87 -31.71 -1.11
CA PHE A 53 -3.69 -32.48 -0.68
C PHE A 53 -2.37 -31.95 -1.24
N PRO A 54 -2.19 -31.73 -2.56
CA PRO A 54 -0.94 -31.18 -3.09
C PRO A 54 -0.66 -29.74 -2.63
N LEU A 55 -1.70 -28.95 -2.33
CA LEU A 55 -1.57 -27.58 -1.84
C LEU A 55 -0.92 -27.52 -0.44
N PHE A 56 -1.17 -28.52 0.40
CA PHE A 56 -0.61 -28.59 1.76
C PHE A 56 0.68 -29.42 1.85
N ILE A 57 0.80 -30.49 1.05
CA ILE A 57 1.96 -31.37 1.08
C ILE A 57 3.19 -30.72 0.46
N SER A 58 3.05 -30.01 -0.66
CA SER A 58 4.20 -29.39 -1.33
C SER A 58 4.97 -28.41 -0.41
N PRO A 59 4.31 -27.45 0.29
CA PRO A 59 4.99 -26.59 1.26
C PRO A 59 5.58 -27.36 2.45
N LEU A 60 4.92 -28.42 2.91
CA LEU A 60 5.42 -29.24 4.02
C LEU A 60 6.70 -29.99 3.64
N VAL A 61 6.72 -30.59 2.46
CA VAL A 61 7.91 -31.29 1.93
C VAL A 61 9.04 -30.29 1.73
N ALA A 62 8.76 -29.11 1.16
CA ALA A 62 9.75 -28.05 1.01
C ALA A 62 10.31 -27.62 2.39
N PHE A 63 9.43 -27.36 3.37
CA PHE A 63 9.83 -27.00 4.73
C PHE A 63 10.72 -28.05 5.39
N VAL A 64 10.35 -29.33 5.33
CA VAL A 64 11.14 -30.42 5.92
C VAL A 64 12.47 -30.58 5.20
N THR A 65 12.48 -30.49 3.87
CA THR A 65 13.69 -30.62 3.06
C THR A 65 14.67 -29.49 3.37
N ASP A 66 14.19 -28.25 3.38
CA ASP A 66 14.98 -27.07 3.73
C ASP A 66 15.46 -27.15 5.18
N LEU A 67 14.60 -27.56 6.13
CA LEU A 67 14.99 -27.72 7.53
C LEU A 67 16.13 -28.73 7.70
N LEU A 68 16.04 -29.89 7.04
CA LEU A 68 17.10 -30.90 7.04
C LEU A 68 18.39 -30.35 6.41
N TRP A 69 18.28 -29.57 5.34
CA TRP A 69 19.42 -28.91 4.71
C TRP A 69 20.09 -27.88 5.64
N PHE A 70 19.33 -26.96 6.25
CA PHE A 70 19.85 -25.99 7.22
C PHE A 70 20.47 -26.67 8.45
N ARG A 71 19.86 -27.76 8.91
CA ARG A 71 20.39 -28.57 10.01
C ARG A 71 21.74 -29.22 9.66
N SER A 72 21.92 -29.67 8.42
CA SER A 72 23.20 -30.22 7.94
C SER A 72 24.34 -29.18 7.95
N LEU A 73 24.00 -27.89 7.86
CA LEU A 73 24.93 -26.77 7.93
C LEU A 73 25.11 -26.23 9.36
N GLY A 74 24.40 -26.76 10.36
CA GLY A 74 24.38 -26.21 11.73
C GLY A 74 23.65 -24.86 11.86
N LEU A 75 22.83 -24.49 10.87
CA LEU A 75 22.11 -23.20 10.80
C LEU A 75 20.60 -23.37 11.02
N GLU A 76 20.19 -24.41 11.75
CA GLU A 76 18.77 -24.72 12.05
C GLU A 76 18.05 -23.52 12.71
N ASP A 77 18.71 -22.87 13.67
CA ASP A 77 18.15 -21.73 14.39
C ASP A 77 17.81 -20.55 13.48
N VAL A 78 18.62 -20.30 12.44
CA VAL A 78 18.39 -19.20 11.48
C VAL A 78 17.11 -19.47 10.68
N TYR A 79 16.93 -20.72 10.23
CA TYR A 79 15.74 -21.12 9.48
C TYR A 79 14.49 -21.07 10.35
N LEU A 80 14.54 -21.62 11.57
CA LEU A 80 13.42 -21.58 12.50
C LEU A 80 13.10 -20.15 12.99
N ARG A 81 14.08 -19.24 13.02
CA ARG A 81 13.86 -17.84 13.40
C ARG A 81 12.88 -17.14 12.47
N ARG A 82 12.92 -17.44 11.17
CA ARG A 82 11.97 -16.93 10.18
C ARG A 82 10.53 -17.32 10.53
N TYR A 83 10.28 -18.60 10.79
CA TYR A 83 8.93 -19.11 11.07
C TYR A 83 8.40 -18.69 12.44
N THR A 84 9.25 -18.70 13.46
CA THR A 84 8.87 -18.23 14.80
C THR A 84 8.56 -16.74 14.81
N ALA A 85 9.34 -15.92 14.09
CA ALA A 85 9.05 -14.50 13.92
C ALA A 85 7.74 -14.26 13.16
N ALA A 86 7.49 -15.00 12.08
CA ALA A 86 6.23 -14.91 11.34
C ALA A 86 5.03 -15.32 12.21
N PHE A 87 5.17 -16.36 13.03
CA PHE A 87 4.13 -16.77 13.96
C PHE A 87 3.84 -15.70 15.02
N TRP A 88 4.86 -15.11 15.64
CA TRP A 88 4.65 -14.05 16.63
C TRP A 88 4.10 -12.76 16.01
N ALA A 89 4.54 -12.40 14.80
CA ALA A 89 3.95 -11.32 14.04
C ALA A 89 2.47 -11.60 13.73
N PHE A 90 2.14 -12.82 13.32
CA PHE A 90 0.76 -13.26 13.13
C PHE A 90 -0.08 -13.07 14.39
N VAL A 91 0.40 -13.56 15.54
CA VAL A 91 -0.30 -13.42 16.83
C VAL A 91 -0.48 -11.96 17.20
N ALA A 92 0.55 -11.13 17.06
CA ALA A 92 0.48 -9.71 17.39
C ALA A 92 -0.58 -8.98 16.55
N PHE A 93 -0.56 -9.14 15.22
CA PHE A 93 -1.52 -8.46 14.34
C PHE A 93 -2.95 -9.01 14.49
N PHE A 94 -3.09 -10.33 14.69
CA PHE A 94 -4.36 -10.96 15.04
C PHE A 94 -4.95 -10.32 16.31
N LEU A 95 -4.16 -10.22 17.38
CA LEU A 95 -4.60 -9.65 18.65
C LEU A 95 -4.90 -8.16 18.53
N ILE A 96 -4.07 -7.38 17.82
CA ILE A 96 -4.31 -5.94 17.57
C ILE A 96 -5.65 -5.75 16.86
N PHE A 97 -5.90 -6.47 15.77
CA PHE A 97 -7.17 -6.39 15.06
C PHE A 97 -8.33 -6.79 15.98
N PHE A 98 -8.18 -7.89 16.72
CA PHE A 98 -9.23 -8.40 17.59
C PHE A 98 -9.59 -7.41 18.72
N VAL A 99 -8.58 -6.82 19.36
CA VAL A 99 -8.74 -5.80 20.42
C VAL A 99 -9.36 -4.51 19.88
N LEU A 100 -9.06 -4.11 18.64
CA LEU A 100 -9.67 -2.95 18.02
C LEU A 100 -11.10 -3.23 17.53
N ALA A 101 -11.36 -4.40 16.94
CA ALA A 101 -12.64 -4.73 16.33
C ALA A 101 -13.73 -5.09 17.36
N LEU A 102 -13.36 -5.70 18.50
CA LEU A 102 -14.33 -6.16 19.51
C LEU A 102 -15.12 -5.00 20.17
N PRO A 103 -14.49 -3.90 20.61
CA PRO A 103 -15.22 -2.72 21.09
C PRO A 103 -16.12 -2.12 20.01
N ASN A 104 -15.63 -2.04 18.76
CA ASN A 104 -16.41 -1.54 17.63
C ASN A 104 -17.68 -2.37 17.40
N LEU A 105 -17.57 -3.72 17.44
CA LEU A 105 -18.71 -4.63 17.32
C LEU A 105 -19.68 -4.47 18.50
N TYR A 106 -19.16 -4.36 19.72
CA TYR A 106 -19.98 -4.17 20.93
C TYR A 106 -20.80 -2.87 20.86
N PHE A 107 -20.16 -1.75 20.51
CA PHE A 107 -20.84 -0.46 20.41
C PHE A 107 -21.82 -0.40 19.22
N ALA A 108 -21.51 -1.08 18.11
CA ALA A 108 -22.40 -1.16 16.95
C ALA A 108 -23.68 -1.97 17.24
N LEU A 109 -23.56 -3.09 17.96
CA LEU A 109 -24.69 -3.98 18.29
C LEU A 109 -25.47 -3.55 19.53
N ARG A 110 -25.01 -2.50 20.23
CA ARG A 110 -25.73 -1.96 21.39
C ARG A 110 -27.08 -1.39 20.96
N PRO A 111 -28.22 -1.88 21.51
CA PRO A 111 -29.54 -1.37 21.15
C PRO A 111 -29.63 0.13 21.44
N GLN A 112 -29.73 0.93 20.38
CA GLN A 112 -29.97 2.36 20.47
C GLN A 112 -31.46 2.57 20.36
N VAL A 113 -32.18 2.45 21.47
CA VAL A 113 -33.62 2.70 21.52
C VAL A 113 -33.92 4.12 21.04
N PRO A 114 -34.61 4.31 19.91
CA PRO A 114 -35.32 5.56 19.69
C PRO A 114 -36.38 5.63 20.79
N ARG A 115 -36.49 6.77 21.48
CA ARG A 115 -37.59 7.01 22.42
C ARG A 115 -38.87 7.22 21.59
N VAL A 116 -39.40 6.16 21.00
CA VAL A 116 -40.77 6.08 20.48
C VAL A 116 -41.39 4.90 21.20
N VAL A 117 -42.32 5.23 22.10
CA VAL A 117 -43.09 4.29 22.90
C VAL A 117 -44.00 3.53 21.94
N VAL A 118 -43.66 2.27 21.65
CA VAL A 118 -44.66 1.26 21.28
C VAL A 118 -44.24 -0.03 21.99
N ASP A 119 -45.02 -0.39 23.01
CA ASP A 119 -44.96 -1.69 23.66
C ASP A 119 -45.36 -2.78 22.67
N VAL A 120 -44.38 -3.60 22.23
CA VAL A 120 -44.64 -4.97 21.80
C VAL A 120 -43.43 -5.84 22.13
N ASP A 121 -43.67 -6.81 23.02
CA ASP A 121 -42.82 -7.95 23.40
C ASP A 121 -41.41 -7.69 23.95
N ARG A 122 -41.36 -7.63 25.29
CA ARG A 122 -40.16 -7.73 26.14
C ARG A 122 -39.32 -9.03 26.01
N ARG A 123 -39.58 -9.92 25.03
CA ARG A 123 -39.01 -11.28 24.96
C ARG A 123 -37.75 -11.47 24.12
N ARG A 124 -37.12 -10.42 23.57
CA ARG A 124 -35.79 -10.51 22.96
C ARG A 124 -34.79 -9.48 23.50
N ARG A 125 -34.76 -9.28 24.82
CA ARG A 125 -33.62 -8.64 25.50
C ARG A 125 -32.45 -9.62 25.62
N GLY A 126 -31.94 -10.12 24.49
CA GLY A 126 -30.53 -10.49 24.45
C GLY A 126 -29.76 -9.19 24.58
N GLY A 127 -29.16 -8.92 25.74
CA GLY A 127 -28.32 -7.72 25.92
C GLY A 127 -27.28 -7.65 24.81
N ALA A 128 -26.86 -6.44 24.43
CA ALA A 128 -25.81 -6.20 23.43
C ALA A 128 -24.65 -7.19 23.57
N LEU A 129 -24.22 -7.41 24.82
CA LEU A 129 -23.18 -8.36 25.22
C LEU A 129 -23.43 -9.80 24.73
N GLY A 130 -24.66 -10.32 24.86
CA GLY A 130 -25.01 -11.68 24.45
C GLY A 130 -25.01 -11.86 22.92
N LEU A 131 -25.45 -10.84 22.17
CA LEU A 131 -25.37 -10.84 20.72
C LEU A 131 -23.91 -10.69 20.25
N THR A 132 -23.13 -9.80 20.89
CA THR A 132 -21.70 -9.62 20.61
C THR A 132 -20.91 -10.91 20.88
N LEU A 133 -21.14 -11.60 22.00
CA LEU A 133 -20.51 -12.89 22.30
C LEU A 133 -20.89 -13.96 21.28
N ARG A 134 -22.15 -13.98 20.80
CA ARG A 134 -22.60 -14.92 19.76
C ARG A 134 -21.98 -14.65 18.38
N LEU A 135 -21.72 -13.38 18.07
CA LEU A 135 -21.10 -12.96 16.80
C LEU A 135 -19.58 -12.85 16.86
N MET A 136 -18.97 -12.95 18.05
CA MET A 136 -17.51 -12.94 18.22
C MET A 136 -16.77 -13.96 17.35
N PRO A 137 -17.24 -15.21 17.15
CA PRO A 137 -16.56 -16.15 16.25
C PRO A 137 -16.47 -15.65 14.81
N LEU A 138 -17.40 -14.79 14.36
CA LEU A 138 -17.36 -14.20 13.02
C LEU A 138 -16.19 -13.22 12.87
N LEU A 139 -15.74 -12.56 13.96
CA LEU A 139 -14.56 -11.70 13.96
C LEU A 139 -13.23 -12.47 13.86
N LEU A 140 -13.22 -13.77 14.19
CA LEU A 140 -12.01 -14.58 14.09
C LEU A 140 -11.56 -14.73 12.63
N ILE A 141 -12.50 -14.73 11.68
CA ILE A 141 -12.20 -14.85 10.25
C ILE A 141 -11.38 -13.64 9.75
N PRO A 142 -11.86 -12.39 9.83
CA PRO A 142 -11.04 -11.24 9.43
C PRO A 142 -9.79 -11.10 10.32
N ALA A 143 -9.86 -11.42 11.62
CA ALA A 143 -8.68 -11.40 12.48
C ALA A 143 -7.59 -12.37 12.00
N LEU A 144 -7.98 -13.57 11.53
CA LEU A 144 -7.07 -14.55 10.94
C LEU A 144 -6.36 -13.97 9.71
N PHE A 145 -7.09 -13.32 8.80
CA PHE A 145 -6.49 -12.69 7.61
C PHE A 145 -5.55 -11.54 7.98
N PHE A 146 -5.91 -10.70 8.97
CA PHE A 146 -5.01 -9.66 9.49
C PHE A 146 -3.77 -10.25 10.14
N GLY A 147 -3.90 -11.35 10.88
CA GLY A 147 -2.78 -12.10 11.41
C GLY A 147 -1.88 -12.62 10.30
N LEU A 148 -2.44 -13.27 9.27
CA LEU A 148 -1.65 -13.80 8.14
C LEU A 148 -0.88 -12.69 7.42
N ALA A 149 -1.54 -11.55 7.16
CA ALA A 149 -0.90 -10.38 6.57
C ALA A 149 0.22 -9.81 7.45
N GLY A 150 0.06 -9.84 8.78
CA GLY A 150 1.12 -9.47 9.73
C GLY A 150 2.28 -10.47 9.74
N GLY A 151 1.99 -11.76 9.63
CA GLY A 151 2.97 -12.84 9.52
C GLY A 151 3.89 -12.68 8.30
N ASP A 152 3.36 -12.21 7.17
CA ASP A 152 4.16 -11.90 5.97
C ASP A 152 5.15 -10.74 6.18
N GLN A 153 4.96 -9.90 7.21
CA GLN A 153 5.86 -8.79 7.54
C GLN A 153 6.99 -9.17 8.50
N TRP A 154 7.18 -10.47 8.76
CA TRP A 154 8.19 -10.98 9.70
C TRP A 154 9.60 -10.42 9.46
N ASP A 155 10.01 -10.30 8.19
CA ASP A 155 11.34 -9.83 7.80
C ASP A 155 11.55 -8.35 8.18
N ALA A 156 10.56 -7.50 7.89
CA ALA A 156 10.61 -6.09 8.27
C ALA A 156 10.59 -5.92 9.81
N LEU A 157 9.77 -6.70 10.51
CA LEU A 157 9.67 -6.65 11.97
C LEU A 157 10.95 -7.13 12.66
N LEU A 158 11.57 -8.21 12.18
CA LEU A 158 12.85 -8.69 12.70
C LEU A 158 13.95 -7.67 12.49
N ARG A 159 14.02 -7.06 11.29
CA ARG A 159 14.96 -6.00 10.98
C ARG A 159 14.78 -4.78 11.88
N TRP A 160 13.54 -4.40 12.16
CA TRP A 160 13.24 -3.31 13.09
C TRP A 160 13.67 -3.62 14.52
N LEU A 161 13.35 -4.82 15.03
CA LEU A 161 13.69 -5.23 16.39
C LEU A 161 15.18 -5.43 16.62
N ASN A 162 15.93 -5.78 15.57
CA ASN A 162 17.37 -6.05 15.62
C ASN A 162 18.17 -5.01 14.83
N GLY A 163 17.62 -3.81 14.64
CA GLY A 163 18.29 -2.74 13.90
C GLY A 163 19.55 -2.26 14.62
N VAL A 164 20.63 -2.05 13.87
CA VAL A 164 21.91 -1.53 14.38
C VAL A 164 22.14 -0.12 13.82
N PRO A 165 22.64 0.84 14.63
CA PRO A 165 22.98 2.16 14.11
C PRO A 165 24.18 2.07 13.15
N PHE A 166 24.11 2.81 12.05
CA PHE A 166 25.21 2.91 11.10
C PHE A 166 26.28 3.92 11.55
N GLY A 167 25.92 4.85 12.44
CA GLY A 167 26.82 5.90 12.95
C GLY A 167 26.96 7.10 12.02
N VAL A 168 26.17 7.14 10.94
CA VAL A 168 26.17 8.22 9.94
C VAL A 168 24.76 8.78 9.86
N ALA A 169 24.63 10.09 10.07
CA ALA A 169 23.35 10.78 9.99
C ALA A 169 23.08 11.28 8.57
N ASP A 170 21.81 11.27 8.18
CA ASP A 170 21.37 11.83 6.92
C ASP A 170 21.43 13.37 6.95
N PRO A 171 21.93 14.04 5.91
CA PRO A 171 21.99 15.50 5.90
C PRO A 171 20.64 16.24 5.73
N VAL A 172 19.49 15.57 5.55
CA VAL A 172 18.18 16.26 5.47
C VAL A 172 17.56 16.34 6.86
N PHE A 173 17.41 15.18 7.51
CA PHE A 173 16.62 15.02 8.73
C PHE A 173 17.47 14.77 9.98
N GLY A 174 18.79 14.60 9.85
CA GLY A 174 19.70 14.31 10.95
C GLY A 174 19.45 12.96 11.61
N ARG A 175 18.82 12.01 10.91
CA ARG A 175 18.54 10.66 11.39
C ARG A 175 19.63 9.71 10.93
N ASP A 176 19.97 8.76 11.79
CA ASP A 176 20.90 7.68 11.43
C ASP A 176 20.36 6.90 10.21
N ILE A 177 21.25 6.52 9.29
CA ILE A 177 20.88 5.76 8.08
C ILE A 177 20.12 4.47 8.43
N GLY A 178 20.43 3.84 9.57
CA GLY A 178 19.74 2.64 10.06
C GLY A 178 18.24 2.85 10.30
N PHE A 179 17.78 4.07 10.60
CA PHE A 179 16.36 4.38 10.69
C PHE A 179 15.64 4.05 9.37
N TYR A 180 16.24 4.39 8.23
CA TYR A 180 15.62 4.23 6.92
C TYR A 180 15.61 2.77 6.44
N PHE A 181 16.60 1.96 6.84
CA PHE A 181 16.65 0.53 6.51
C PHE A 181 15.78 -0.33 7.42
N PHE A 182 15.76 -0.03 8.72
CA PHE A 182 15.16 -0.92 9.72
C PHE A 182 13.79 -0.44 10.22
N THR A 183 13.61 0.86 10.43
CA THR A 183 12.40 1.39 11.10
C THR A 183 11.36 1.90 10.10
N LEU A 184 11.79 2.66 9.09
CA LEU A 184 10.90 3.29 8.13
C LEU A 184 10.02 2.27 7.37
N PRO A 185 10.50 1.09 6.91
CA PRO A 185 9.66 0.13 6.22
C PRO A 185 8.50 -0.40 7.07
N VAL A 186 8.72 -0.59 8.38
CA VAL A 186 7.67 -1.04 9.30
C VAL A 186 6.63 0.06 9.50
N LEU A 187 7.06 1.32 9.63
CA LEU A 187 6.16 2.46 9.78
C LEU A 187 5.28 2.68 8.55
N ILE A 188 5.87 2.64 7.35
CA ILE A 188 5.13 2.78 6.09
C ILE A 188 4.11 1.65 5.93
N ARG A 189 4.52 0.40 6.14
CA ARG A 189 3.63 -0.77 5.97
C ARG A 189 2.55 -0.84 7.05
N GLY A 190 2.87 -0.43 8.28
CA GLY A 190 1.91 -0.35 9.40
C GLY A 190 0.88 0.76 9.24
N ALA A 191 1.29 1.95 8.76
CA ALA A 191 0.38 3.08 8.53
C ALA A 191 -0.56 2.86 7.34
N ILE A 192 -0.06 2.30 6.22
CA ILE A 192 -0.85 2.07 5.01
C ILE A 192 -1.96 1.03 5.24
N GLY A 193 -1.69 -0.06 5.97
CA GLY A 193 -2.66 -1.13 6.20
C GLY A 193 -3.89 -0.71 7.02
N VAL A 194 -3.73 0.24 7.95
CA VAL A 194 -4.81 0.72 8.81
C VAL A 194 -5.61 1.86 8.14
N ALA A 195 -4.98 2.68 7.29
CA ALA A 195 -5.61 3.81 6.63
C ALA A 195 -6.43 3.43 5.37
N THR A 196 -5.98 2.46 4.56
CA THR A 196 -6.61 2.20 3.25
C THR A 196 -7.61 1.03 3.25
N GLY A 197 -7.43 0.07 4.14
CA GLY A 197 -8.27 -1.13 4.24
C GLY A 197 -9.78 -0.86 4.36
N PRO A 198 -10.21 0.07 5.23
CA PRO A 198 -11.64 0.40 5.37
C PRO A 198 -12.22 1.12 4.14
N LEU A 199 -11.44 1.98 3.48
CA LEU A 199 -11.90 2.81 2.37
C LEU A 199 -12.10 2.02 1.07
N ALA A 200 -11.27 0.99 0.82
CA ALA A 200 -11.39 0.16 -0.38
C ALA A 200 -12.67 -0.71 -0.40
N SER A 201 -13.21 -1.02 0.78
CA SER A 201 -14.40 -1.87 0.94
C SER A 201 -15.70 -1.10 1.23
N ALA A 202 -15.61 0.19 1.54
CA ALA A 202 -16.76 0.99 1.94
C ALA A 202 -17.35 1.73 0.75
N ASP A 203 -18.58 1.38 0.39
CA ASP A 203 -19.39 2.20 -0.51
C ASP A 203 -19.72 3.52 0.21
N LEU A 204 -18.87 4.53 -0.03
CA LEU A 204 -18.87 5.82 0.69
C LEU A 204 -20.24 6.53 0.61
N SER A 205 -20.98 6.24 -0.47
CA SER A 205 -22.33 6.75 -0.73
C SER A 205 -23.38 6.15 0.23
N VAL A 206 -23.27 4.86 0.56
CA VAL A 206 -24.16 4.14 1.48
C VAL A 206 -23.81 4.48 2.93
N ALA A 207 -22.52 4.53 3.25
CA ALA A 207 -22.03 4.92 4.58
C ALA A 207 -22.45 6.35 4.96
N GLY A 208 -22.37 7.31 4.02
CA GLY A 208 -22.79 8.69 4.26
C GLY A 208 -24.29 8.85 4.49
N ARG A 209 -25.14 8.13 3.73
CA ARG A 209 -26.60 8.16 3.89
C ARG A 209 -27.05 7.52 5.20
N ALA A 210 -26.44 6.39 5.57
CA ALA A 210 -26.71 5.75 6.85
C ALA A 210 -26.29 6.65 8.02
N ALA A 211 -25.11 7.27 7.94
CA ALA A 211 -24.57 8.10 9.03
C ALA A 211 -25.39 9.39 9.31
N LEU A 212 -26.08 9.95 8.32
CA LEU A 212 -27.01 11.07 8.54
C LEU A 212 -28.26 10.66 9.32
N ALA A 213 -28.75 9.42 9.13
CA ALA A 213 -29.92 8.87 9.80
C ALA A 213 -29.62 8.28 11.20
N LEU A 214 -28.34 8.27 11.61
CA LEU A 214 -27.88 7.63 12.85
C LEU A 214 -28.29 8.40 14.12
N ALA A 215 -28.59 7.67 15.20
CA ALA A 215 -28.91 8.24 16.51
C ALA A 215 -27.69 8.94 17.14
N ARG A 216 -27.95 9.90 18.06
CA ARG A 216 -26.93 10.74 18.71
C ARG A 216 -25.68 9.99 19.24
N PRO A 217 -25.77 8.81 19.89
CA PRO A 217 -24.58 8.09 20.37
C PRO A 217 -23.78 7.42 19.24
N ALA A 218 -24.41 6.99 18.15
CA ALA A 218 -23.69 6.48 16.98
C ALA A 218 -22.88 7.58 16.26
N ARG A 219 -23.39 8.82 16.25
CA ARG A 219 -22.65 9.99 15.71
C ARG A 219 -21.37 10.27 16.51
N ALA A 220 -21.42 10.14 17.84
CA ALA A 220 -20.25 10.30 18.69
C ALA A 220 -19.20 9.21 18.42
N HIS A 221 -19.62 7.94 18.35
CA HIS A 221 -18.72 6.82 18.03
C HIS A 221 -18.07 6.98 16.65
N LEU A 222 -18.83 7.41 15.65
CA LEU A 222 -18.33 7.62 14.29
C LEU A 222 -17.39 8.83 14.20
N SER A 223 -17.62 9.89 14.99
CA SER A 223 -16.70 11.04 15.13
C SER A 223 -15.38 10.63 15.81
N ILE A 224 -15.42 9.73 16.80
CA ILE A 224 -14.21 9.19 17.45
C ILE A 224 -13.42 8.34 16.46
N LEU A 225 -14.08 7.41 15.78
CA LEU A 225 -13.43 6.53 14.82
C LEU A 225 -12.83 7.33 13.66
N GLY A 226 -13.58 8.30 13.13
CA GLY A 226 -13.10 9.21 12.10
C GLY A 226 -11.96 10.11 12.57
N GLY A 227 -11.99 10.58 13.83
CA GLY A 227 -10.88 11.33 14.42
C GLY A 227 -9.61 10.50 14.56
N LEU A 228 -9.72 9.27 15.07
CA LEU A 228 -8.59 8.33 15.15
C LEU A 228 -8.03 8.00 13.77
N PHE A 229 -8.91 7.82 12.79
CA PHE A 229 -8.55 7.59 11.39
C PHE A 229 -7.77 8.77 10.78
N LEU A 230 -8.26 10.00 10.97
CA LEU A 230 -7.55 11.20 10.51
C LEU A 230 -6.21 11.38 11.24
N LEU A 231 -6.11 11.04 12.52
CA LEU A 231 -4.85 11.07 13.27
C LEU A 231 -3.84 10.09 12.65
N LEU A 232 -4.29 8.89 12.27
CA LEU A 232 -3.45 7.91 11.59
C LEU A 232 -2.98 8.41 10.22
N ILE A 233 -3.85 9.09 9.46
CA ILE A 233 -3.47 9.78 8.21
C ILE A 233 -2.43 10.88 8.47
N ALA A 234 -2.63 11.71 9.50
CA ALA A 234 -1.68 12.76 9.86
C ALA A 234 -0.30 12.17 10.22
N GLY A 235 -0.27 11.07 10.98
CA GLY A 235 0.95 10.30 11.25
C GLY A 235 1.56 9.72 9.98
N GLY A 236 0.74 9.24 9.04
CA GLY A 236 1.16 8.81 7.71
C GLY A 236 1.91 9.90 6.96
N TYR A 237 1.40 11.14 6.95
CA TYR A 237 2.10 12.26 6.32
C TYR A 237 3.43 12.61 6.98
N VAL A 238 3.57 12.43 8.29
CA VAL A 238 4.86 12.59 8.97
C VAL A 238 5.84 11.51 8.51
N ILE A 239 5.37 10.27 8.34
CA ILE A 239 6.19 9.16 7.84
C ILE A 239 6.58 9.40 6.36
N ASP A 240 5.66 9.89 5.53
CA ASP A 240 5.89 10.20 4.12
C ASP A 240 6.99 11.23 3.90
N GLN A 241 7.22 12.14 4.85
CA GLN A 241 8.33 13.10 4.79
C GLN A 241 9.68 12.39 4.68
N PHE A 242 9.89 11.30 5.42
CA PHE A 242 11.11 10.51 5.36
C PHE A 242 11.21 9.68 4.08
N ALA A 243 10.07 9.27 3.51
CA ALA A 243 10.01 8.54 2.24
C ALA A 243 10.42 9.41 1.03
N LEU A 244 10.48 10.74 1.18
CA LEU A 244 10.97 11.64 0.13
C LEU A 244 12.42 11.35 -0.30
N LEU A 245 13.24 10.74 0.58
CA LEU A 245 14.61 10.33 0.23
C LEU A 245 14.68 9.16 -0.75
N PHE A 246 13.59 8.42 -0.96
CA PHE A 246 13.55 7.27 -1.86
C PHE A 246 12.70 7.51 -3.11
N ARG A 247 12.26 8.76 -3.32
CA ARG A 247 11.49 9.13 -4.50
C ARG A 247 12.39 9.10 -5.74
N ASN A 248 11.88 8.52 -6.82
CA ASN A 248 12.50 8.63 -8.13
C ASN A 248 12.08 9.96 -8.77
N GLU A 249 13.04 10.84 -9.01
CA GLU A 249 12.87 12.09 -9.76
C GLU A 249 13.45 11.92 -11.18
N ALA A 250 13.27 12.93 -12.04
CA ALA A 250 13.67 12.84 -13.44
C ALA A 250 15.20 12.75 -13.65
N VAL A 251 16.00 13.37 -12.77
CA VAL A 251 17.47 13.48 -12.91
C VAL A 251 18.22 12.59 -11.91
N LEU A 252 17.61 12.27 -10.77
CA LEU A 252 18.23 11.53 -9.70
C LEU A 252 17.21 10.68 -8.94
N THR A 253 17.67 9.59 -8.34
CA THR A 253 16.93 8.88 -7.31
C THR A 253 17.27 9.53 -5.97
N GLY A 254 16.29 10.13 -5.31
CA GLY A 254 16.44 10.76 -4.01
C GLY A 254 15.75 12.11 -3.87
N ALA A 255 15.96 12.76 -2.73
CA ALA A 255 15.35 14.04 -2.42
C ALA A 255 16.02 15.19 -3.20
N GLY A 256 15.40 15.62 -4.31
CA GLY A 256 15.80 16.82 -5.06
C GLY A 256 15.24 18.13 -4.48
N TYR A 257 15.52 19.26 -5.15
CA TYR A 257 15.10 20.59 -4.70
C TYR A 257 13.58 20.69 -4.45
N THR A 258 12.76 20.20 -5.39
CA THR A 258 11.29 20.23 -5.27
C THR A 258 10.83 19.39 -4.09
N SER A 259 11.47 18.25 -3.84
CA SER A 259 11.12 17.38 -2.72
C SER A 259 11.38 18.05 -1.37
N ILE A 260 12.52 18.72 -1.21
CA ILE A 260 12.88 19.37 0.08
C ILE A 260 12.16 20.71 0.26
N ASN A 261 12.09 21.55 -0.77
CA ASN A 261 11.59 22.93 -0.63
C ASN A 261 10.10 23.09 -0.94
N ALA A 262 9.47 22.12 -1.60
CA ALA A 262 8.04 22.18 -1.89
C ALA A 262 7.26 21.04 -1.23
N ARG A 263 7.64 19.78 -1.49
CA ARG A 263 6.88 18.61 -0.99
C ARG A 263 6.96 18.45 0.52
N LEU A 264 8.13 18.69 1.12
CA LEU A 264 8.30 18.58 2.56
C LEU A 264 7.44 19.61 3.33
N PRO A 265 7.47 20.93 3.03
CA PRO A 265 6.54 21.88 3.64
C PRO A 265 5.06 21.55 3.39
N ALA A 266 4.74 21.08 2.18
CA ALA A 266 3.39 20.63 1.84
C ALA A 266 2.89 19.50 2.76
N LEU A 267 3.70 18.47 2.97
CA LEU A 267 3.38 17.36 3.87
C LEU A 267 3.30 17.81 5.34
N GLN A 268 4.16 18.74 5.77
CA GLN A 268 4.12 19.29 7.11
C GLN A 268 2.83 20.07 7.37
N ILE A 269 2.46 20.99 6.48
CA ILE A 269 1.21 21.75 6.57
C ILE A 269 0.01 20.81 6.58
N LEU A 270 0.00 19.81 5.68
CA LEU A 270 -1.10 18.85 5.61
C LEU A 270 -1.19 17.99 6.88
N SER A 271 -0.06 17.56 7.44
CA SER A 271 -0.03 16.81 8.71
C SER A 271 -0.63 17.61 9.86
N VAL A 272 -0.35 18.92 9.93
CA VAL A 272 -0.89 19.82 10.96
C VAL A 272 -2.39 20.06 10.74
N ILE A 273 -2.81 20.38 9.51
CA ILE A 273 -4.24 20.61 9.18
C ILE A 273 -5.07 19.37 9.53
N VAL A 274 -4.61 18.19 9.12
CA VAL A 274 -5.31 16.93 9.38
C VAL A 274 -5.25 16.55 10.86
N GLY A 275 -4.13 16.80 11.55
CA GLY A 275 -4.03 16.61 12.99
C GLY A 275 -5.00 17.50 13.78
N VAL A 276 -5.16 18.76 13.39
CA VAL A 276 -6.15 19.67 13.97
C VAL A 276 -7.57 19.21 13.66
N ALA A 277 -7.84 18.78 12.43
CA ALA A 277 -9.14 18.26 12.03
C ALA A 277 -9.50 16.96 12.79
N ALA A 278 -8.51 16.09 13.02
CA ALA A 278 -8.64 14.89 13.85
C ALA A 278 -9.01 15.26 15.29
N LEU A 279 -8.28 16.20 15.90
CA LEU A 279 -8.56 16.69 17.24
C LEU A 279 -9.96 17.31 17.33
N ALA A 280 -10.36 18.11 16.33
CA ALA A 280 -11.70 18.68 16.25
C ALA A 280 -12.78 17.58 16.19
N CYS A 281 -12.56 16.49 15.43
CA CYS A 281 -13.47 15.34 15.38
C CYS A 281 -13.55 14.60 16.72
N LEU A 282 -12.43 14.45 17.43
CA LEU A 282 -12.38 13.81 18.75
C LEU A 282 -13.10 14.67 19.81
N LEU A 283 -12.86 15.98 19.84
CA LEU A 283 -13.53 16.92 20.75
C LEU A 283 -15.02 17.06 20.44
N ASN A 284 -15.39 17.04 19.16
CA ASN A 284 -16.79 17.10 18.74
C ASN A 284 -17.57 15.81 19.03
N ALA A 285 -16.91 14.70 19.40
CA ALA A 285 -17.62 13.51 19.90
C ALA A 285 -18.54 13.85 21.09
N PHE A 286 -18.21 14.87 21.87
CA PHE A 286 -19.04 15.38 22.97
C PHE A 286 -20.23 16.24 22.48
N ALA A 287 -20.06 16.99 21.39
CA ALA A 287 -21.11 17.81 20.77
C ALA A 287 -22.03 17.03 19.80
N ARG A 288 -21.67 15.79 19.45
CA ARG A 288 -22.49 14.79 18.73
C ARG A 288 -23.00 15.23 17.35
N THR A 289 -22.25 16.10 16.66
CA THR A 289 -22.60 16.65 15.34
C THR A 289 -21.78 16.01 14.22
N ILE A 290 -22.40 15.51 13.15
CA ILE A 290 -21.66 14.83 12.06
C ILE A 290 -20.99 15.80 11.07
N TRP A 291 -21.43 17.06 11.02
CA TRP A 291 -20.94 18.06 10.08
C TRP A 291 -19.46 18.40 10.22
N ILE A 292 -18.90 18.30 11.44
CA ILE A 292 -17.46 18.54 11.67
C ILE A 292 -16.62 17.43 11.03
N LEU A 293 -17.07 16.18 11.09
CA LEU A 293 -16.41 15.07 10.40
C LEU A 293 -16.46 15.26 8.87
N VAL A 294 -17.63 15.59 8.33
CA VAL A 294 -17.80 15.82 6.88
C VAL A 294 -16.91 16.98 6.42
N GLY A 295 -16.93 18.10 7.16
CA GLY A 295 -16.08 19.26 6.88
C GLY A 295 -14.59 18.91 6.95
N ALA A 296 -14.16 18.13 7.94
CA ALA A 296 -12.78 17.66 8.08
C ALA A 296 -12.32 16.82 6.88
N ILE A 297 -13.14 15.86 6.44
CA ILE A 297 -12.83 14.99 5.29
C ILE A 297 -12.76 15.81 3.99
N VAL A 298 -13.73 16.69 3.76
CA VAL A 298 -13.76 17.56 2.57
C VAL A 298 -12.55 18.50 2.55
N LEU A 299 -12.25 19.14 3.68
CA LEU A 299 -11.08 20.01 3.82
C LEU A 299 -9.79 19.25 3.56
N TRP A 300 -9.63 18.08 4.17
CA TRP A 300 -8.47 17.21 3.96
C TRP A 300 -8.30 16.83 2.50
N PHE A 301 -9.38 16.35 1.86
CA PHE A 301 -9.33 15.94 0.45
C PHE A 301 -8.98 17.12 -0.46
N ALA A 302 -9.64 18.27 -0.29
CA ALA A 302 -9.33 19.49 -1.03
C ALA A 302 -7.89 19.95 -0.82
N ALA A 303 -7.41 19.97 0.43
CA ALA A 303 -6.04 20.34 0.77
C ALA A 303 -5.02 19.38 0.16
N SER A 304 -5.28 18.06 0.16
CA SER A 304 -4.37 17.07 -0.41
C SER A 304 -4.14 17.28 -1.91
N ILE A 305 -5.20 17.56 -2.68
CA ILE A 305 -5.12 17.83 -4.12
C ILE A 305 -4.29 19.09 -4.39
N LEU A 306 -4.57 20.16 -3.65
CA LEU A 306 -3.90 21.45 -3.85
C LEU A 306 -2.43 21.42 -3.40
N VAL A 307 -2.19 20.91 -2.19
CA VAL A 307 -0.91 21.04 -1.48
C VAL A 307 0.09 19.96 -1.93
N VAL A 308 -0.36 18.74 -2.22
CA VAL A 308 0.55 17.65 -2.67
C VAL A 308 0.59 17.53 -4.20
N GLY A 309 -0.50 17.84 -4.89
CA GLY A 309 -0.59 17.76 -6.35
C GLY A 309 -0.14 19.04 -7.05
N VAL A 310 -0.83 20.15 -6.78
CA VAL A 310 -0.65 21.40 -7.55
C VAL A 310 0.62 22.13 -7.14
N TYR A 311 0.84 22.36 -5.85
CA TYR A 311 1.94 23.20 -5.36
C TYR A 311 3.35 22.72 -5.80
N PRO A 312 3.73 21.43 -5.64
CA PRO A 312 5.03 20.96 -6.09
C PRO A 312 5.20 21.06 -7.61
N GLY A 313 4.13 20.82 -8.38
CA GLY A 313 4.16 20.93 -9.84
C GLY A 313 4.41 22.37 -10.32
N LEU A 314 3.89 23.36 -9.61
CA LEU A 314 4.16 24.78 -9.89
C LEU A 314 5.63 25.12 -9.60
N ILE A 315 6.16 24.72 -8.44
CA ILE A 315 7.56 24.98 -8.09
C ILE A 315 8.50 24.29 -9.07
N GLU A 316 8.21 23.04 -9.44
CA GLU A 316 9.01 22.31 -10.43
C GLU A 316 9.01 23.03 -11.79
N SER A 317 7.82 23.41 -12.29
CA SER A 317 7.68 23.97 -13.64
C SER A 317 8.21 25.40 -13.75
N PHE A 318 8.00 26.23 -12.72
CA PHE A 318 8.30 27.67 -12.78
C PHE A 318 9.63 28.06 -12.12
N ILE A 319 10.17 27.24 -11.21
CA ILE A 319 11.41 27.57 -10.49
C ILE A 319 12.52 26.59 -10.82
N VAL A 320 12.24 25.27 -10.80
CA VAL A 320 13.30 24.27 -10.97
C VAL A 320 13.65 24.05 -12.43
N ARG A 321 12.69 23.75 -13.30
CA ARG A 321 12.97 23.48 -14.72
C ARG A 321 13.71 24.62 -15.45
N PRO A 322 13.42 25.92 -15.19
CA PRO A 322 14.17 27.01 -15.82
C PRO A 322 15.64 27.09 -15.40
N ASP A 323 15.96 26.71 -14.15
CA ASP A 323 17.31 26.82 -13.57
C ASP A 323 17.72 25.52 -12.83
N GLN A 324 17.57 24.40 -13.53
CA GLN A 324 17.64 23.08 -12.89
C GLN A 324 19.04 22.79 -12.37
N LEU A 325 20.07 23.14 -13.14
CA LEU A 325 21.46 22.88 -12.76
C LEU A 325 21.82 23.54 -11.43
N ASN A 326 21.54 24.83 -11.26
CA ASN A 326 21.91 25.53 -10.02
C ASN A 326 21.07 25.08 -8.83
N LYS A 327 19.76 24.83 -9.03
CA LYS A 327 18.86 24.40 -7.96
C LYS A 327 19.09 22.96 -7.52
N GLU A 328 19.44 22.06 -8.43
CA GLU A 328 19.66 20.64 -8.12
C GLU A 328 21.12 20.31 -7.76
N ARG A 329 22.10 21.14 -8.15
CA ARG A 329 23.52 20.93 -7.86
C ARG A 329 23.83 20.47 -6.43
N PRO A 330 23.37 21.12 -5.35
CA PRO A 330 23.71 20.67 -4.00
C PRO A 330 23.16 19.27 -3.68
N TYR A 331 21.99 18.90 -4.22
CA TYR A 331 21.40 17.58 -4.04
C TYR A 331 22.12 16.51 -4.85
N ILE A 332 22.55 16.86 -6.07
CA ILE A 332 23.38 15.98 -6.92
C ILE A 332 24.72 15.72 -6.24
N THR A 333 25.41 16.75 -5.74
CA THR A 333 26.68 16.62 -5.03
C THR A 333 26.55 15.68 -3.83
N ARG A 334 25.51 15.88 -2.99
CA ARG A 334 25.23 14.99 -1.86
C ARG A 334 24.99 13.54 -2.28
N ASN A 335 24.27 13.31 -3.38
CA ASN A 335 24.04 11.96 -3.89
C ASN A 335 25.33 11.31 -4.40
N ILE A 336 26.19 12.07 -5.08
CA ILE A 336 27.51 11.59 -5.52
C ILE A 336 28.35 11.22 -4.30
N GLU A 337 28.44 12.08 -3.30
CA GLU A 337 29.19 11.83 -2.06
C GLU A 337 28.65 10.59 -1.33
N ALA A 338 27.34 10.49 -1.15
CA ALA A 338 26.71 9.34 -0.50
C ALA A 338 26.92 8.03 -1.28
N THR A 339 26.85 8.06 -2.61
CA THR A 339 27.10 6.88 -3.45
C THR A 339 28.56 6.49 -3.40
N ARG A 340 29.48 7.46 -3.47
CA ARG A 340 30.92 7.18 -3.35
C ARG A 340 31.25 6.56 -2.00
N ALA A 341 30.70 7.09 -0.91
CA ALA A 341 30.88 6.52 0.43
C ALA A 341 30.27 5.11 0.54
N ALA A 342 29.07 4.89 0.00
CA ALA A 342 28.38 3.58 0.08
C ALA A 342 29.11 2.46 -0.67
N TYR A 343 29.73 2.78 -1.80
CA TYR A 343 30.51 1.82 -2.62
C TYR A 343 32.02 1.86 -2.32
N SER A 344 32.45 2.65 -1.34
CA SER A 344 33.87 2.89 -1.01
C SER A 344 34.71 3.32 -2.24
N LEU A 345 34.14 4.20 -3.06
CA LEU A 345 34.79 4.76 -4.26
C LEU A 345 35.67 5.98 -3.95
N ASP A 346 35.70 6.42 -2.71
CA ASP A 346 36.60 7.44 -2.18
C ASP A 346 38.05 6.95 -2.06
N THR A 347 38.27 5.64 -1.94
CA THR A 347 39.61 5.02 -1.83
C THR A 347 40.18 4.51 -3.14
N VAL A 348 39.51 4.76 -4.27
CA VAL A 348 39.93 4.25 -5.59
C VAL A 348 40.90 5.23 -6.24
N GLU A 349 42.08 4.73 -6.66
CA GLU A 349 43.02 5.50 -7.49
C GLU A 349 42.46 5.67 -8.90
N GLU A 350 42.03 6.89 -9.23
CA GLU A 350 41.60 7.24 -10.58
C GLU A 350 42.84 7.45 -11.47
N SER A 351 43.17 6.50 -12.34
CA SER A 351 44.18 6.68 -13.38
C SER A 351 43.54 7.17 -14.68
N ILE A 352 43.88 8.37 -15.13
CA ILE A 352 43.48 8.84 -16.47
C ILE A 352 44.40 8.16 -17.49
N PHE A 353 43.84 7.25 -18.29
CA PHE A 353 44.58 6.65 -19.40
C PHE A 353 44.75 7.72 -20.49
N ASN A 354 45.94 8.31 -20.56
CA ASN A 354 46.24 9.37 -21.51
C ASN A 354 46.54 8.73 -22.88
N VAL A 355 45.57 8.73 -23.79
CA VAL A 355 45.73 8.26 -25.18
C VAL A 355 46.50 9.32 -26.00
N ALA A 356 47.67 9.73 -25.51
CA ALA A 356 48.49 10.74 -26.15
C ALA A 356 49.60 10.11 -27.03
N ASP A 357 50.06 8.90 -26.67
CA ASP A 357 51.15 8.24 -27.37
C ASP A 357 50.62 7.35 -28.49
N THR A 358 51.01 7.65 -29.72
CA THR A 358 50.89 6.71 -30.84
C THR A 358 51.76 5.50 -30.51
N PRO A 359 51.17 4.30 -30.27
CA PRO A 359 51.95 3.14 -29.90
C PRO A 359 52.91 2.79 -31.03
N THR A 360 54.14 2.46 -30.67
CA THR A 360 55.15 2.06 -31.64
C THR A 360 54.67 0.77 -32.33
N ALA A 361 54.95 0.58 -33.62
CA ALA A 361 54.46 -0.60 -34.36
C ALA A 361 54.87 -1.95 -33.77
N ALA A 362 55.90 -1.98 -32.90
CA ALA A 362 56.32 -3.14 -32.12
C ALA A 362 55.43 -3.37 -30.87
N GLU A 363 55.06 -2.31 -30.15
CA GLU A 363 54.21 -2.37 -28.94
C GLU A 363 52.77 -2.74 -29.30
N ALA A 364 52.25 -2.18 -30.41
CA ALA A 364 50.93 -2.50 -30.91
C ALA A 364 50.81 -4.00 -31.26
N ARG A 365 51.86 -4.61 -31.84
CA ARG A 365 51.87 -6.05 -32.16
C ARG A 365 51.97 -6.94 -30.92
N GLY A 366 52.66 -6.50 -29.87
CA GLY A 366 52.75 -7.22 -28.60
C GLY A 366 51.41 -7.26 -27.86
N GLU A 367 50.76 -6.11 -27.70
CA GLU A 367 49.47 -5.99 -26.98
C GLU A 367 48.28 -6.54 -27.79
N LEU A 368 48.22 -6.31 -29.10
CA LEU A 368 47.15 -6.84 -29.97
C LEU A 368 47.23 -8.36 -30.18
N SER A 369 48.35 -9.00 -29.82
CA SER A 369 48.47 -10.47 -29.86
C SER A 369 47.56 -11.16 -28.84
N ASN A 370 47.15 -10.43 -27.79
CA ASN A 370 46.27 -10.93 -26.75
C ASN A 370 44.88 -10.27 -26.88
N THR A 371 44.03 -10.83 -27.73
CA THR A 371 42.68 -10.29 -28.01
C THR A 371 41.76 -10.27 -26.77
N ALA A 372 42.14 -10.92 -25.67
CA ALA A 372 41.38 -10.95 -24.42
C ALA A 372 41.56 -9.68 -23.54
N SER A 373 42.61 -8.87 -23.75
CA SER A 373 42.89 -7.68 -22.93
C SER A 373 42.27 -6.39 -23.47
N VAL A 374 41.89 -6.35 -24.76
CA VAL A 374 41.36 -5.15 -25.40
C VAL A 374 39.89 -4.96 -25.04
N ARG A 375 39.63 -4.13 -24.03
CA ARG A 375 38.27 -3.70 -23.65
C ARG A 375 37.74 -2.68 -24.69
N LEU A 376 37.07 -3.19 -25.72
CA LEU A 376 36.45 -2.40 -26.81
C LEU A 376 35.21 -1.59 -26.39
N TRP A 377 34.77 -1.68 -25.14
CA TRP A 377 33.46 -1.17 -24.68
C TRP A 377 33.52 0.21 -24.04
N ASP A 378 34.71 0.83 -23.90
CA ASP A 378 34.81 2.20 -23.41
C ASP A 378 34.56 3.19 -24.56
N TYR A 379 33.55 4.06 -24.40
CA TYR A 379 33.13 5.03 -25.40
C TYR A 379 33.98 6.32 -25.38
N ARG A 380 34.70 6.59 -24.28
CA ARG A 380 35.50 7.81 -24.10
C ARG A 380 36.69 7.90 -25.06
N PRO A 381 37.45 6.81 -25.33
CA PRO A 381 38.50 6.81 -26.34
C PRO A 381 37.97 7.06 -27.76
N LEU A 382 36.74 6.61 -28.06
CA LEU A 382 36.11 6.72 -29.38
C LEU A 382 35.62 8.15 -29.71
N LEU A 383 35.32 8.95 -28.68
CA LEU A 383 34.92 10.36 -28.83
C LEU A 383 36.12 11.31 -29.01
N SER A 384 37.35 10.81 -28.88
CA SER A 384 38.55 11.62 -29.12
C SER A 384 38.62 11.99 -30.63
N PRO A 385 38.92 13.26 -30.98
CA PRO A 385 38.88 13.73 -32.39
C PRO A 385 39.76 12.92 -33.36
N ARG A 386 40.79 12.23 -32.84
CA ARG A 386 41.71 11.41 -33.64
C ARG A 386 41.12 10.09 -34.12
N ALA A 387 40.10 9.52 -33.45
CA ALA A 387 39.45 8.31 -33.95
C ALA A 387 38.70 8.57 -35.27
N SER A 388 38.32 9.82 -35.54
CA SER A 388 37.67 10.25 -36.78
C SER A 388 38.64 10.71 -37.88
N SER A 389 39.94 10.86 -37.61
CA SER A 389 40.89 11.26 -38.65
C SER A 389 41.22 10.04 -39.52
N ARG A 390 40.45 9.88 -40.60
CA ARG A 390 40.80 9.04 -41.77
C ARG A 390 42.27 9.31 -42.13
N PRO A 391 43.11 8.28 -42.36
CA PRO A 391 44.45 8.49 -42.87
C PRO A 391 44.32 9.07 -44.30
N ALA A 392 44.61 10.36 -44.43
CA ALA A 392 44.87 10.98 -45.71
C ALA A 392 46.23 10.47 -46.21
N GLY A 393 46.25 9.55 -47.18
CA GLY A 393 47.50 9.17 -47.83
C GLY A 393 47.57 7.75 -48.35
N CYS A 394 46.85 7.46 -49.42
CA CYS A 394 47.28 6.45 -50.40
C CYS A 394 47.12 7.07 -51.79
N ARG A 395 48.03 8.00 -52.13
CA ARG A 395 48.31 8.33 -53.54
C ARG A 395 49.26 7.26 -54.05
N SER A 396 48.73 6.33 -54.83
CA SER A 396 49.50 5.40 -55.65
C SER A 396 50.07 6.14 -56.87
N ARG A 397 51.40 6.21 -56.96
CA ARG A 397 52.23 6.27 -58.17
C ARG A 397 53.57 5.58 -57.82
N PRO A 398 54.36 5.01 -58.75
CA PRO A 398 54.24 5.00 -60.22
C PRO A 398 54.47 3.59 -60.86
N GLY A 399 54.34 3.53 -62.19
CA GLY A 399 54.64 2.39 -63.07
C GLY A 399 54.00 2.60 -64.42
#